data_AF-A0A1F8SGF5-F1
#
_entry.id   AF-A0A1F8SGF5-F1
#
_cell.length_a   1.000
_cell.length_b   1.000
_cell.length_c   1.000
_cell.angle_alpha   90.00
_cell.angle_beta   90.00
_cell.angle_gamma   90.00
#
_symmetry.space_group_name_H-M   'P 1'
#
loop_
_entity.id
_entity.type
_entity.pdbx_description
1 polymer ?
#
loop_
_entity_poly.entity_id
_entity_poly.type
_entity_poly.pdbx_seq_one_letter_code
_entity_poly.pdbx_strand_id
1 'polypeptide(L)' 'MVGVDSGATHHEVTVSRDLLAELRPGAEAPDELVRDSFTFLLERELRESILRSFDLPLIGRYFAEWEAEMRKHRARS' A
#
# COMPACT_ATOMS: atom_id res chain seq x y z
N MET A 1 0.00 -15.50 21.64
CA MET A 1 0.41 -14.22 21.04
C MET A 1 -0.43 -13.14 21.72
N VAL A 2 0.17 -12.38 22.64
CA VAL A 2 -0.52 -11.34 23.42
C VAL A 2 -0.18 -10.01 22.76
N GLY A 3 -1.23 -9.29 22.38
CA GLY A 3 -1.19 -8.04 21.61
C GLY A 3 -2.32 -8.01 20.58
N VAL A 4 -3.56 -8.26 21.01
CA VAL A 4 -4.73 -7.90 20.20
C VAL A 4 -4.85 -6.38 20.29
N ASP A 5 -4.25 -5.70 19.33
CA ASP A 5 -4.67 -4.32 19.04
C ASP A 5 -6.13 -4.44 18.58
N SER A 6 -7.07 -4.09 19.46
CA SER A 6 -8.52 -4.28 19.29
C SER A 6 -9.09 -3.54 18.07
N GLY A 7 -8.26 -2.79 17.35
CA GLY A 7 -8.60 -2.07 16.13
C GLY A 7 -7.81 -2.47 14.88
N ALA A 8 -7.06 -3.58 14.91
CA ALA A 8 -6.39 -4.08 13.71
C ALA A 8 -7.43 -4.46 12.63
N THR A 9 -7.20 -3.98 11.41
CA THR A 9 -8.04 -4.26 10.25
C THR A 9 -7.33 -5.21 9.29
N HIS A 10 -8.07 -6.17 8.74
CA HIS A 10 -7.57 -7.06 7.69
C HIS A 10 -8.03 -6.56 6.32
N HIS A 11 -7.12 -6.65 5.35
CA HIS A 11 -7.32 -6.20 3.98
C HIS A 11 -6.71 -7.21 2.99
N GLU A 12 -7.40 -7.43 1.88
CA GLU A 12 -6.93 -8.24 0.76
C GLU A 12 -6.56 -7.31 -0.39
N VAL A 13 -5.30 -7.28 -0.77
CA VAL A 13 -4.81 -6.32 -1.77
C VAL A 13 -4.19 -7.07 -2.94
N THR A 14 -4.71 -6.79 -4.13
CA THR A 14 -4.16 -7.33 -5.38
C THR A 14 -3.10 -6.39 -5.92
N VAL A 15 -1.93 -6.94 -6.23
CA VAL A 15 -0.82 -6.21 -6.87
C VAL A 15 -0.45 -6.96 -8.15
N SER A 16 -0.53 -6.28 -9.29
CA SER A 16 -0.07 -6.87 -10.55
C SER A 16 1.45 -6.89 -10.60
N ARG A 17 1.99 -7.88 -11.32
CA ARG A 17 3.45 -7.98 -11.54
C ARG A 17 4.01 -6.76 -12.27
N ASP A 18 3.25 -6.21 -13.21
CA ASP A 18 3.66 -5.04 -13.99
C ASP A 18 3.77 -3.79 -13.11
N LEU A 19 2.79 -3.57 -12.22
CA LEU A 19 2.83 -2.46 -11.27
C LEU A 19 4.01 -2.60 -10.30
N LEU A 20 4.25 -3.83 -9.81
CA LEU A 20 5.38 -4.10 -8.94
C LEU A 20 6.71 -3.83 -9.66
N ALA A 21 6.86 -4.31 -10.89
CA ALA A 21 8.06 -4.09 -11.70
C ALA A 21 8.28 -2.60 -12.01
N GLU A 22 7.22 -1.83 -12.19
CA GLU A 22 7.29 -0.39 -12.45
C GLU A 22 7.69 0.42 -11.21
N LEU A 23 7.05 0.15 -10.06
CA LEU A 23 7.25 0.96 -8.84
C LEU A 23 8.39 0.44 -7.97
N ARG A 24 8.71 -0.85 -8.05
CA ARG A 24 9.81 -1.51 -7.34
C ARG A 24 10.58 -2.45 -8.29
N PRO A 25 11.27 -1.93 -9.32
CA PRO A 25 12.03 -2.78 -10.22
C PRO A 25 13.01 -3.70 -9.45
N GLY A 26 13.00 -4.99 -9.77
CA GLY A 26 13.82 -6.00 -9.09
C GLY A 26 13.27 -6.55 -7.77
N ALA A 27 12.12 -6.06 -7.28
CA ALA A 27 11.46 -6.68 -6.14
C ALA A 27 10.81 -8.01 -6.54
N GLU A 28 11.03 -9.04 -5.72
CA GLU A 28 10.43 -10.37 -5.91
C GLU A 28 9.01 -10.46 -5.31
N ALA A 29 8.68 -9.57 -4.36
CA ALA A 29 7.43 -9.58 -3.62
C ALA A 29 6.87 -8.15 -3.39
N PRO A 30 5.55 -7.99 -3.24
CA PRO A 30 4.91 -6.68 -3.14
C PRO A 30 4.84 -6.11 -1.71
N ASP A 31 5.31 -6.84 -0.70
CA ASP A 31 5.12 -6.52 0.72
C ASP A 31 5.53 -5.10 1.10
N GLU A 32 6.67 -4.62 0.59
CA GLU A 32 7.14 -3.25 0.84
C GLU A 32 6.25 -2.20 0.16
N LEU A 33 5.87 -2.43 -1.09
CA LEU A 33 4.99 -1.52 -1.83
C LEU A 33 3.61 -1.41 -1.16
N VAL A 34 3.08 -2.53 -0.69
CA VAL A 34 1.82 -2.58 0.07
C VAL A 34 1.98 -1.84 1.40
N ARG A 35 3.06 -2.07 2.15
CA ARG A 35 3.32 -1.39 3.43
C ARG A 35 3.45 0.12 3.29
N ASP A 36 4.19 0.59 2.29
CA ASP A 36 4.32 2.01 2.00
C ASP A 36 2.97 2.62 1.61
N SER A 37 2.16 1.88 0.86
CA SER A 37 0.81 2.32 0.47
C SER A 37 -0.13 2.42 1.67
N PHE A 38 -0.09 1.49 2.62
CA PHE A 38 -0.86 1.59 3.86
C PHE A 38 -0.39 2.74 4.75
N THR A 39 0.92 2.99 4.82
CA THR A 39 1.45 4.18 5.50
C THR A 39 0.87 5.46 4.88
N PHE A 40 0.92 5.56 3.55
CA PHE A 40 0.35 6.70 2.81
C PHE A 40 -1.15 6.90 3.07
N LEU A 41 -1.94 5.81 3.09
CA LEU A 41 -3.38 5.86 3.35
C LEU A 41 -3.69 6.28 4.79
N LEU A 42 -2.98 5.72 5.78
CA LEU A 42 -3.23 5.99 7.20
C LEU A 42 -2.88 7.43 7.62
N GLU A 43 -2.02 8.11 6.86
CA GLU A 43 -1.77 9.55 7.02
C GLU A 43 -2.95 10.42 6.55
N ARG A 44 -3.87 9.89 5.74
CA ARG A 44 -4.92 10.64 5.01
C ARG A 44 -6.33 10.23 5.37
N GLU A 45 -6.54 8.95 5.69
CA GLU A 45 -7.84 8.36 5.95
C GLU A 45 -7.82 7.54 7.24
N LEU A 46 -8.98 7.43 7.89
CA LEU A 46 -9.16 6.50 9.00
C LEU A 46 -9.05 5.06 8.50
N ARG A 47 -8.42 4.18 9.29
CA ARG A 47 -8.24 2.76 8.93
C ARG A 47 -9.57 2.05 8.63
N GLU A 48 -10.66 2.46 9.28
CA GLU A 48 -12.01 1.91 9.08
C GLU A 48 -12.62 2.30 7.72
N SER A 49 -12.13 3.39 7.11
CA SER A 49 -12.56 3.85 5.79
C SER A 49 -11.82 3.15 4.65
N ILE A 50 -10.68 2.49 4.93
CA ILE A 50 -9.91 1.77 3.91
C ILE A 50 -10.68 0.52 3.48
N LEU A 51 -10.86 0.36 2.17
CA LEU A 51 -11.56 -0.79 1.58
C LEU A 51 -10.92 -2.11 2.04
N ARG A 52 -11.77 -3.10 2.35
CA ARG A 52 -11.33 -4.44 2.79
C ARG A 52 -10.69 -5.26 1.69
N SER A 53 -11.07 -5.01 0.44
CA SER A 53 -10.48 -5.67 -0.72
C SER A 53 -10.42 -4.69 -1.87
N PHE A 54 -9.26 -4.57 -2.52
CA PHE A 54 -9.06 -3.70 -3.68
C PHE A 54 -7.77 -4.00 -4.44
N ASP A 55 -7.71 -3.53 -5.68
CA ASP A 55 -6.47 -3.52 -6.47
C ASP A 55 -5.64 -2.29 -6.11
N LEU A 56 -4.35 -2.45 -5.87
CA LEU A 56 -3.49 -1.37 -5.39
C LEU A 56 -3.53 -0.07 -6.24
N PRO A 57 -3.60 -0.11 -7.59
CA PRO A 57 -3.74 1.11 -8.41
C PRO A 57 -5.00 1.94 -8.13
N LEU A 58 -6.01 1.37 -7.47
CA LEU A 58 -7.23 2.10 -7.10
C LEU A 58 -6.89 3.30 -6.21
N ILE A 59 -5.84 3.23 -5.38
CA ILE A 59 -5.40 4.34 -4.53
C ILE A 59 -5.11 5.58 -5.37
N GLY A 60 -4.43 5.42 -6.52
CA GLY A 60 -4.09 6.52 -7.43
C GLY A 60 -5.30 7.24 -8.04
N ARG A 61 -6.47 6.59 -8.07
CA ARG A 61 -7.73 7.22 -8.52
C ARG A 61 -8.30 8.18 -7.49
N TYR A 62 -8.05 7.93 -6.20
CA TYR A 62 -8.45 8.80 -5.09
C TYR A 62 -7.37 9.82 -4.73
N PHE A 63 -6.10 9.44 -4.89
CA PHE A 63 -4.94 10.24 -4.54
C PHE A 63 -3.93 10.27 -5.69
N ALA A 64 -3.99 11.30 -6.54
CA ALA A 64 -3.16 11.42 -7.73
C ALA A 64 -1.64 11.37 -7.44
N GLU A 65 -1.21 11.87 -6.28
CA GLU A 65 0.19 11.82 -5.83
C GLU A 65 0.69 10.45 -5.36
N TRP A 66 -0.17 9.45 -5.15
CA TRP A 66 0.22 8.15 -4.59
C TRP A 66 1.40 7.52 -5.33
N GLU A 67 1.33 7.48 -6.65
CA GLU A 67 2.34 6.83 -7.48
C GLU A 67 3.70 7.53 -7.39
N ALA A 68 3.70 8.87 -7.28
CA ALA A 68 4.91 9.65 -7.09
C ALA A 68 5.52 9.42 -5.71
N GLU A 69 4.69 9.34 -4.66
CA GLU A 69 5.14 9.02 -3.29
C GLU A 69 5.72 7.61 -3.22
N MET A 70 5.09 6.62 -3.86
CA MET A 70 5.62 5.27 -3.92
C MET A 70 7.00 5.24 -4.56
N ARG A 71 7.24 5.97 -5.65
CA ARG A 71 8.57 6.02 -6.29
C ARG A 71 9.63 6.68 -5.41
N LYS A 72 9.28 7.71 -4.63
CA LYS A 72 10.23 8.37 -3.70
C LYS A 72 10.72 7.42 -2.62
N HIS A 73 9.85 6.55 -2.11
CA HIS A 73 10.17 5.61 -1.04
C HIS A 73 11.13 4.48 -1.44
N ARG A 74 11.30 4.24 -2.76
CA ARG A 74 12.29 3.27 -3.29
C ARG A 74 13.75 3.59 -2.90
N ALA A 75 14.06 4.84 -2.59
CA ALA A 75 15.44 5.29 -2.35
C ALA A 75 15.93 5.10 -0.90
N ARG A 76 15.10 4.59 0.00
CA ARG A 76 15.47 4.28 1.40
C ARG A 76 15.66 2.77 1.54
N SER A 77 16.78 2.25 1.04
CA SER A 77 17.23 0.87 1.23
C SER A 77 18.73 0.85 1.47
#